data_AF-A0A327LPN7-F1
#
_entry.id   AF-A0A327LPN7-F1
#
_cell.length_a   1.000
_cell.length_b   1.000
_cell.length_c   1.000
_cell.angle_alpha   90.00
_cell.angle_beta   90.00
_cell.angle_gamma   90.00
#
_symmetry.space_group_name_H-M   'P 1'
#
loop_
_entity.id
_entity.type
_entity.pdbx_description
1 polymer ?
#
loop_
_entity_poly.entity_id
_entity_poly.type
_entity_poly.pdbx_seq_one_letter_code
_entity_poly.pdbx_strand_id
1 'polypeptide(L)' 'MKPRTHPDSHELHDWPIYGPRDPEIANLVDRLAYGHGLRVREIEIVILRALRDRVKAEEARSS' A
#
# COMPACT_ATOMS: atom_id res chain seq x y z
N MET A 1 8.91 16.31 18.32
CA MET A 1 8.14 15.51 17.36
C MET A 1 7.40 14.45 18.17
N LYS A 2 6.05 14.42 18.18
CA LYS A 2 5.35 13.33 18.87
C LYS A 2 5.67 12.02 18.13
N PRO A 3 5.96 10.91 18.83
CA PRO A 3 6.09 9.62 18.17
C PRO A 3 4.81 9.38 17.38
N ARG A 4 4.91 9.14 16.07
CA ARG A 4 3.77 8.75 15.26
C ARG A 4 3.48 7.29 15.61
N THR A 5 2.76 7.09 16.71
CA THR A 5 2.32 5.75 17.12
C THR A 5 1.21 5.34 16.17
N HIS A 6 1.59 4.63 15.11
CA HIS A 6 0.66 3.90 14.26
C HIS A 6 0.61 2.45 14.71
N PRO A 7 -0.56 1.81 14.81
CA PRO A 7 -0.64 0.41 15.23
C PRO A 7 0.16 -0.56 14.34
N ASP A 8 0.32 -0.24 13.05
CA ASP A 8 1.12 -1.01 12.09
C ASP A 8 2.52 -0.39 11.89
N SER A 9 3.05 0.36 12.86
CA SER A 9 4.34 1.06 12.69
C SER A 9 5.49 0.13 12.34
N HIS A 10 5.44 -1.13 12.80
CA HIS A 10 6.45 -2.14 12.47
C HIS A 10 6.38 -2.53 10.98
N GLU A 11 5.19 -2.88 10.48
CA GLU A 11 4.97 -3.23 9.08
C GLU A 11 5.32 -2.05 8.14
N LEU A 12 4.95 -0.83 8.52
CA LEU A 12 5.26 0.39 7.78
C LEU A 12 6.77 0.68 7.74
N HIS A 13 7.51 0.34 8.78
CA HIS A 13 8.97 0.48 8.80
C HIS A 13 9.65 -0.51 7.85
N ASP A 14 9.11 -1.71 7.74
CA ASP A 14 9.66 -2.79 6.92
C ASP A 14 9.31 -2.65 5.43
N TRP A 15 8.24 -1.94 5.11
CA TRP A 15 7.73 -1.75 3.75
C TRP A 15 8.74 -1.16 2.75
N PRO A 16 9.50 -0.10 3.07
CA PRO A 16 10.55 0.40 2.18
C PRO A 16 11.69 -0.61 1.94
N ILE A 17 11.87 -1.60 2.82
CA ILE A 17 12.96 -2.58 2.78
C ILE A 17 12.53 -3.85 2.04
N TYR A 18 11.32 -4.35 2.31
CA TYR A 18 10.82 -5.63 1.81
C TYR A 18 9.60 -5.51 0.89
N GLY A 19 9.06 -4.31 0.75
CA GLY A 19 7.87 -4.03 -0.06
C GLY A 19 8.20 -3.80 -1.55
N PRO A 20 7.38 -2.99 -2.23
CA PRO A 20 7.53 -2.78 -3.67
C PRO A 20 8.86 -2.15 -4.05
N ARG A 21 9.41 -2.56 -5.21
CA ARG A 21 10.67 -2.00 -5.75
C ARG A 21 10.58 -0.49 -5.99
N ASP A 22 9.39 0.01 -6.29
CA ASP A 22 9.16 1.44 -6.52
C ASP A 22 8.98 2.18 -5.19
N PRO A 23 9.90 3.10 -4.83
CA PRO A 23 9.82 3.86 -3.58
C PRO A 23 8.59 4.77 -3.52
N GLU A 24 7.98 5.13 -4.65
CA GLU A 24 6.74 5.91 -4.67
C GLU A 24 5.60 5.16 -3.98
N ILE A 25 5.52 3.83 -4.14
CA ILE A 25 4.47 3.02 -3.52
C ILE A 25 4.64 3.05 -1.99
N ALA A 26 5.87 2.92 -1.48
CA ALA A 26 6.14 3.04 -0.05
C ALA A 26 5.75 4.42 0.51
N ASN A 27 6.08 5.50 -0.22
CA ASN A 27 5.69 6.86 0.16
C ASN A 27 4.17 7.06 0.21
N LEU A 28 3.44 6.48 -0.74
CA LEU A 28 1.97 6.54 -0.76
C LEU A 28 1.37 5.81 0.45
N VAL A 29 1.93 4.66 0.82
CA VAL A 29 1.46 3.88 1.97
C VAL A 29 1.76 4.58 3.29
N ASP A 30 2.95 5.16 3.45
CA ASP A 30 3.26 6.01 4.59
C ASP A 30 2.30 7.19 4.72
N ARG A 31 1.98 7.85 3.60
CA ARG A 31 1.03 8.97 3.59
C ARG A 31 -0.39 8.53 3.95
N LEU A 32 -0.85 7.39 3.46
CA LEU A 32 -2.16 6.84 3.79
C LEU A 32 -2.23 6.42 5.27
N ALA A 33 -1.22 5.73 5.78
CA ALA A 33 -1.22 5.26 7.15
C ALA A 33 -1.04 6.42 8.15
N TYR A 34 0.03 7.19 8.01
CA TYR A 34 0.35 8.23 8.97
C TYR A 34 -0.37 9.56 8.72
N GLY A 35 -0.81 9.82 7.50
CA GLY A 35 -1.54 11.05 7.15
C GLY A 35 -3.06 10.89 7.21
N HIS A 36 -3.58 9.69 6.94
CA HIS A 36 -5.01 9.42 6.90
C HIS A 36 -5.49 8.34 7.89
N GLY A 37 -4.58 7.72 8.64
CA GLY A 37 -4.92 6.78 9.71
C GLY A 37 -5.33 5.37 9.23
N LEU A 38 -5.08 5.05 7.96
CA LEU A 38 -5.42 3.73 7.42
C LEU A 38 -4.47 2.66 7.96
N ARG A 39 -5.01 1.49 8.26
CA ARG A 39 -4.23 0.29 8.55
C ARG A 39 -3.59 -0.26 7.28
N VAL A 40 -2.45 -0.93 7.41
CA VAL A 40 -1.74 -1.58 6.28
C VAL A 40 -2.69 -2.51 5.53
N ARG A 41 -3.49 -3.31 6.24
CA ARG A 41 -4.51 -4.17 5.65
C ARG A 41 -5.53 -3.42 4.78
N GLU A 42 -5.94 -2.22 5.17
CA GLU A 42 -6.89 -1.41 4.39
C GLU A 42 -6.25 -0.91 3.10
N ILE A 43 -4.97 -0.54 3.17
CA ILE A 43 -4.17 -0.12 2.02
C ILE A 43 -3.93 -1.30 1.06
N GLU A 44 -3.61 -2.49 1.58
CA GLU A 44 -3.47 -3.72 0.79
C GLU A 44 -4.76 -4.06 0.02
N ILE A 45 -5.94 -3.84 0.63
CA ILE A 45 -7.23 -4.02 -0.06
C ILE A 45 -7.35 -3.09 -1.27
N VAL A 46 -6.90 -1.82 -1.16
CA VAL A 46 -6.90 -0.87 -2.28
C VAL A 46 -5.99 -1.37 -3.40
N ILE A 47 -4.77 -1.80 -3.06
CA ILE A 47 -3.80 -2.32 -4.03
C ILE A 47 -4.35 -3.57 -4.73
N LEU A 48 -4.87 -4.53 -3.95
CA LEU A 48 -5.45 -5.77 -4.49
C LEU A 48 -6.62 -5.50 -5.44
N ARG A 49 -7.46 -4.52 -5.16
CA ARG A 49 -8.55 -4.11 -6.06
C ARG A 49 -8.02 -3.58 -7.38
N ALA A 50 -7.09 -2.62 -7.33
CA ALA A 50 -6.49 -2.04 -8.53
C ALA A 50 -5.81 -3.11 -9.41
N LEU A 51 -5.08 -4.04 -8.81
CA LEU A 51 -4.44 -5.14 -9.53
C LEU A 51 -5.47 -6.08 -10.18
N ARG A 52 -6.53 -6.47 -9.45
CA ARG A 52 -7.60 -7.33 -9.99
C ARG A 52 -8.31 -6.67 -11.17
N ASP A 53 -8.61 -5.38 -11.07
CA ASP A 53 -9.25 -4.65 -12.15
C ASP A 53 -8.35 -4.57 -13.39
N ARG A 54 -7.04 -4.37 -13.17
CA ARG A 54 -6.04 -4.37 -14.24
C ARG A 54 -5.90 -5.74 -14.92
N VAL A 55 -5.94 -6.83 -14.16
CA VAL A 55 -5.91 -8.21 -14.67
C VAL A 55 -7.13 -8.50 -15.53
N LYS A 56 -8.34 -8.22 -15.04
CA LYS A 56 -9.58 -8.38 -15.82
C LYS A 56 -9.53 -7.63 -17.15
N ALA A 57 -8.97 -6.42 -17.14
CA ALA A 57 -8.81 -5.63 -18.35
C ALA A 57 -7.84 -6.26 -19.36
N GLU A 58 -6.78 -6.96 -18.92
CA GLU A 58 -5.89 -7.68 -19.84
C GLU A 58 -6.54 -8.94 -20.42
N GLU A 59 -7.24 -9.70 -19.59
CA GLU A 59 -7.93 -10.92 -20.02
C GLU A 59 -8.97 -10.60 -21.09
N ALA A 60 -9.71 -9.50 -20.91
CA ALA A 60 -10.67 -9.01 -21.89
C ALA A 60 -10.03 -8.51 -23.21
N ARG A 61 -8.78 -8.02 -23.18
CA ARG A 61 -8.04 -7.64 -24.40
C ARG A 61 -7.45 -8.81 -25.15
N SER A 62 -7.23 -9.92 -24.45
CA SER A 62 -6.63 -11.15 -24.98
C SER A 62 -7.69 -12.14 -25.49
N SER A 63 -8.98 -11.80 -25.34
CA SER A 63 -10.16 -12.55 -25.80
C SER A 63 -10.73 -11.93 -27.07
#